data_AF-A0A925PK43-F1
#
_entry.id   AF-A0A925PK43-F1
#
_cell.length_a   1.000
_cell.length_b   1.000
_cell.length_c   1.000
_cell.angle_alpha   90.00
_cell.angle_beta   90.00
_cell.angle_gamma   90.00
#
_symmetry.space_group_name_H-M   'P 1'
#
loop_
_entity.id
_entity.type
_entity.pdbx_description
1 polymer ?
#
loop_
_entity_poly.entity_id
_entity_poly.type
_entity_poly.pdbx_seq_one_letter_code
_entity_poly.pdbx_strand_id
1 'polypeptide(L)'
;MTGLIKQVSDVELAYQILQKTAKSMYFRDLITEVLEQQGRRIHSLAHAISEVHTQINMDSRFVHMGKGMWGLVEWSPQQLSGRSGAEKEENVKTSSTVRRQKLFEEIQQEYVAANAEPGERE
;
A
#
# COMPACT_ATOMS: atom_id res chain seq x y z
N MET A 1 -30.73 -20.30 0.20
CA MET A 1 -29.25 -20.20 0.19
C MET A 1 -28.90 -18.75 -0.09
N THR A 2 -28.78 -17.92 0.93
CA THR A 2 -28.29 -16.54 0.79
C THR A 2 -26.79 -16.64 0.59
N GLY A 3 -26.36 -16.67 -0.67
CA GLY A 3 -24.95 -16.56 -1.01
C GLY A 3 -24.42 -15.28 -0.39
N LEU A 4 -23.45 -15.39 0.51
CA LEU A 4 -22.67 -14.27 1.00
C LEU A 4 -22.12 -13.54 -0.24
N ILE A 5 -22.70 -12.38 -0.57
CA ILE A 5 -22.11 -11.47 -1.54
C ILE A 5 -20.81 -11.01 -0.89
N LYS A 6 -19.70 -11.63 -1.28
CA LYS A 6 -18.37 -11.24 -0.82
C LYS A 6 -18.08 -9.86 -1.42
N GLN A 7 -18.35 -8.82 -0.63
CA GLN A 7 -17.96 -7.46 -0.97
C GLN A 7 -16.44 -7.47 -1.15
N VAL A 8 -15.99 -7.14 -2.36
CA VAL A 8 -14.55 -7.04 -2.67
C VAL A 8 -14.05 -5.77 -1.98
N SER A 9 -12.96 -5.86 -1.21
CA SER A 9 -12.37 -4.70 -0.55
C SER A 9 -11.76 -3.75 -1.58
N ASP A 10 -11.63 -2.48 -1.25
CA ASP A 10 -11.08 -1.44 -2.14
C ASP A 10 -9.67 -1.82 -2.63
N VAL A 11 -8.88 -2.43 -1.73
CA VAL A 11 -7.54 -2.94 -2.02
C VAL A 11 -7.55 -4.10 -3.01
N GLU A 12 -8.46 -5.05 -2.83
CA GLU A 12 -8.55 -6.20 -3.73
C GLU A 12 -9.07 -5.78 -5.12
N LEU A 13 -9.93 -4.77 -5.16
CA LEU A 13 -10.39 -4.16 -6.40
C LEU A 13 -9.25 -3.43 -7.11
N ALA A 14 -8.44 -2.64 -6.37
CA ALA A 14 -7.26 -1.97 -6.90
C ALA A 14 -6.24 -2.97 -7.49
N TYR A 15 -6.02 -4.10 -6.78
CA TYR A 15 -5.15 -5.18 -7.25
C TYR A 15 -5.66 -5.79 -8.56
N GLN A 16 -6.96 -6.07 -8.65
CA GLN A 16 -7.59 -6.58 -9.88
C GLN A 16 -7.53 -5.59 -11.04
N ILE A 17 -7.71 -4.30 -10.80
CA ILE A 17 -7.60 -3.25 -11.82
C ILE A 17 -6.19 -3.24 -12.42
N LEU A 18 -5.17 -3.24 -11.57
CA LEU A 18 -3.77 -3.30 -12.01
C LEU A 18 -3.44 -4.61 -12.74
N GLN A 19 -3.92 -5.75 -12.27
CA GLN A 19 -3.74 -7.02 -12.97
C GLN A 19 -4.40 -7.04 -14.36
N LYS A 20 -5.64 -6.55 -14.47
CA LYS A 20 -6.39 -6.51 -15.74
C LYS A 20 -5.73 -5.59 -16.76
N THR A 21 -5.25 -4.42 -16.32
CA THR A 21 -4.58 -3.45 -17.19
C THR A 21 -3.14 -3.85 -17.52
N ALA A 22 -2.52 -4.68 -16.67
CA ALA A 22 -1.13 -5.13 -16.76
C ALA A 22 -0.12 -3.98 -16.92
N LYS A 23 -0.46 -2.79 -16.42
CA LYS A 23 0.30 -1.55 -16.57
C LYS A 23 0.21 -0.72 -15.30
N SER A 24 1.22 0.10 -15.07
CA SER A 24 1.16 1.10 -14.02
C SER A 24 0.16 2.21 -14.36
N MET A 25 -0.47 2.76 -13.33
CA MET A 25 -1.49 3.80 -13.43
C MET A 25 -1.15 4.95 -12.51
N TYR A 26 -1.60 6.16 -12.84
CA TYR A 26 -1.54 7.27 -11.88
C TYR A 26 -2.38 6.93 -10.65
N PHE A 27 -1.87 7.26 -9.47
CA PHE A 27 -2.54 6.87 -8.23
C PHE A 27 -3.97 7.40 -8.11
N ARG A 28 -4.18 8.63 -8.57
CA ARG A 28 -5.50 9.27 -8.59
C ARG A 28 -6.47 8.51 -9.49
N ASP A 29 -6.01 8.05 -10.64
CA ASP A 29 -6.83 7.33 -11.62
C ASP A 29 -7.18 5.94 -11.09
N LEU A 30 -6.20 5.27 -10.46
CA LEU A 30 -6.44 4.00 -9.77
C LEU A 30 -7.51 4.13 -8.67
N ILE A 31 -7.42 5.15 -7.82
CA ILE A 31 -8.44 5.40 -6.78
C ILE A 31 -9.82 5.67 -7.41
N THR A 32 -9.85 6.44 -8.51
CA THR A 32 -11.10 6.78 -9.20
C THR A 32 -11.76 5.53 -9.77
N GLU A 33 -11.00 4.68 -10.45
CA GLU A 33 -11.46 3.39 -10.98
C GLU A 33 -12.00 2.46 -9.88
N VAL A 34 -11.32 2.40 -8.72
CA VAL A 34 -11.79 1.63 -7.57
C VAL A 34 -13.17 2.12 -7.11
N LEU A 35 -13.33 3.43 -6.93
CA LEU A 35 -14.60 4.00 -6.48
C LEU A 35 -15.74 3.81 -7.49
N GLU A 36 -15.44 3.89 -8.79
CA GLU A 36 -16.39 3.64 -9.87
C GLU A 36 -16.85 2.18 -9.91
N GLN A 37 -15.92 1.23 -9.79
CA GLN A 37 -16.23 -0.20 -9.83
C GLN A 37 -16.86 -0.73 -8.53
N GLN A 38 -16.61 -0.09 -7.39
CA GLN A 38 -17.18 -0.50 -6.10
C GLN A 38 -18.69 -0.27 -6.03
N GLY A 39 -19.23 0.71 -6.77
CA GLY A 39 -20.66 0.97 -6.87
C GLY A 39 -21.37 1.28 -5.54
N ARG A 40 -20.62 1.62 -4.48
CA ARG A 40 -21.18 1.99 -3.17
C ARG A 40 -21.75 3.41 -3.20
N ARG A 41 -22.75 3.68 -2.34
CA ARG A 41 -23.18 5.07 -2.12
C ARG A 41 -22.05 5.87 -1.48
N ILE A 42 -21.60 6.90 -2.17
CA ILE A 42 -20.58 7.83 -1.68
C ILE A 42 -21.29 9.02 -1.04
N HIS A 43 -21.20 9.14 0.28
CA HIS A 43 -21.74 10.31 1.01
C HIS A 43 -20.82 11.53 0.88
N SER A 44 -19.50 11.30 0.84
CA SER A 44 -18.48 12.33 0.62
C SER A 44 -17.38 11.75 -0.24
N LEU A 45 -17.17 12.36 -1.41
CA LEU A 45 -16.13 11.93 -2.34
C LEU A 45 -14.73 12.06 -1.73
N ALA A 46 -14.47 13.15 -1.00
CA ALA A 46 -13.18 13.36 -0.34
C ALA A 46 -12.89 12.29 0.74
N HIS A 47 -13.92 11.87 1.47
CA HIS A 47 -13.80 10.80 2.47
C HIS A 47 -13.51 9.45 1.78
N ALA A 48 -14.27 9.12 0.74
CA ALA A 48 -14.09 7.88 -0.01
C ALA A 48 -12.69 7.79 -0.66
N ILE A 49 -12.21 8.89 -1.25
CA ILE A 49 -10.84 8.97 -1.78
C ILE A 49 -9.80 8.72 -0.68
N SER A 50 -9.95 9.36 0.49
CA SER A 50 -9.02 9.20 1.62
C SER A 50 -9.00 7.77 2.17
N GLU A 51 -10.15 7.12 2.22
CA GLU A 51 -10.28 5.72 2.66
C GLU A 51 -9.54 4.78 1.71
N VAL A 52 -9.83 4.83 0.41
CA VAL A 52 -9.17 4.01 -0.62
C VAL A 52 -7.66 4.29 -0.63
N HIS A 53 -7.27 5.57 -0.59
CA HIS A 53 -5.87 5.98 -0.53
C HIS A 53 -5.15 5.31 0.65
N THR A 54 -5.72 5.38 1.85
CA THR A 54 -5.14 4.81 3.07
C THR A 54 -5.03 3.30 2.94
N GLN A 55 -6.09 2.64 2.48
CA GLN A 55 -6.11 1.19 2.31
C GLN A 55 -5.04 0.71 1.33
N ILE A 56 -4.87 1.37 0.17
CA ILE A 56 -3.82 1.00 -0.80
C ILE A 56 -2.42 1.29 -0.25
N ASN A 57 -2.22 2.42 0.46
CA ASN A 57 -0.92 2.76 1.05
C ASN A 57 -0.48 1.81 2.18
N MET A 58 -1.42 1.11 2.80
CA MET A 58 -1.14 0.10 3.85
C MET A 58 -0.87 -1.29 3.28
N ASP A 59 -1.18 -1.55 2.00
CA ASP A 59 -0.99 -2.86 1.38
C ASP A 59 0.38 -2.95 0.67
N SER A 60 1.17 -3.94 1.06
CA SER A 60 2.55 -4.15 0.59
C SER A 60 2.66 -4.68 -0.84
N ARG A 61 1.56 -5.10 -1.47
CA ARG A 61 1.54 -5.56 -2.88
C ARG A 61 1.69 -4.41 -3.87
N PHE A 62 1.41 -3.18 -3.46
CA PHE A 62 1.48 -1.99 -4.31
C PHE A 62 2.83 -1.29 -4.17
N VAL A 63 3.36 -0.80 -5.29
CA VAL A 63 4.64 -0.10 -5.33
C VAL A 63 4.55 1.18 -6.15
N HIS A 64 5.15 2.25 -5.63
CA HIS A 64 5.32 3.50 -6.37
C HIS A 64 6.45 3.35 -7.40
N MET A 65 6.12 3.55 -8.67
CA MET A 65 7.03 3.39 -9.82
C MET A 65 7.66 4.72 -10.28
N GLY A 66 7.37 5.82 -9.59
CA GLY A 66 7.85 7.16 -9.92
C GLY A 66 6.79 8.02 -10.60
N LYS A 67 6.93 9.35 -10.50
CA LYS A 67 6.02 10.34 -11.12
C LYS A 67 4.53 10.15 -10.75
N GLY A 68 4.23 9.62 -9.57
CA GLY A 68 2.86 9.35 -9.12
C GLY A 68 2.23 8.09 -9.72
N MET A 69 3.01 7.28 -10.43
CA MET A 69 2.57 6.00 -10.98
C MET A 69 2.68 4.90 -9.94
N TRP A 70 1.68 4.02 -9.90
CA TRP A 70 1.63 2.87 -9.02
C TRP A 70 1.42 1.59 -9.83
N GLY A 71 2.00 0.51 -9.34
CA GLY A 71 1.90 -0.81 -9.93
C GLY A 71 2.02 -1.90 -8.87
N LEU A 72 2.12 -3.15 -9.33
CA LEU A 72 2.28 -4.30 -8.45
C LEU A 72 3.76 -4.59 -8.22
N VAL A 73 4.10 -5.01 -6.99
CA VAL A 73 5.45 -5.43 -6.60
C VAL A 73 5.96 -6.59 -7.50
N GLU A 74 5.06 -7.46 -7.95
CA GLU A 74 5.35 -8.57 -8.87
C GLU A 74 5.94 -8.11 -10.22
N TRP A 75 5.67 -6.88 -10.64
CA TRP A 75 6.21 -6.32 -11.89
C TRP A 75 7.64 -5.79 -11.72
N SER A 76 8.12 -5.67 -10.48
CA SER A 76 9.47 -5.21 -10.21
C SER A 76 10.47 -6.37 -10.40
N PRO A 77 11.55 -6.16 -11.18
CA PRO A 77 12.58 -7.17 -11.41
C PRO A 77 13.18 -7.75 -10.12
N GLN A 78 13.14 -6.99 -9.02
CA GLN A 78 13.66 -7.37 -7.70
C GLN A 78 12.97 -8.60 -7.08
N GLN A 79 11.74 -8.93 -7.49
CA GLN A 79 11.06 -10.16 -7.07
C GLN A 79 11.33 -11.35 -8.01
N LEU A 80 11.60 -11.08 -9.30
CA LEU A 80 11.98 -12.11 -10.27
C LEU A 80 13.43 -12.58 -10.07
N SER A 81 14.31 -11.71 -9.58
CA SER A 81 15.73 -12.02 -9.33
C SER A 81 16.01 -12.64 -7.96
N GLY A 82 15.02 -12.78 -7.08
CA GLY A 82 15.16 -13.49 -5.79
C GLY A 82 15.46 -14.99 -5.91
N ARG A 83 15.55 -15.52 -7.14
CA ARG A 83 15.97 -16.90 -7.42
C ARG A 83 17.27 -17.06 -8.19
N SER A 84 17.93 -16.02 -8.69
CA SER A 84 19.26 -16.12 -9.32
C SER A 84 19.85 -14.72 -9.49
N GLY A 85 21.00 -14.47 -8.86
CA GLY A 85 21.61 -13.16 -8.76
C GLY A 85 22.12 -12.58 -10.09
N ALA A 86 22.25 -11.26 -10.12
CA ALA A 86 23.47 -10.54 -10.51
C ALA A 86 23.17 -9.06 -10.88
N GLU A 87 23.43 -8.17 -9.92
CA GLU A 87 24.16 -6.89 -10.07
C GLU A 87 23.80 -5.94 -11.24
N LYS A 88 23.02 -4.90 -10.91
CA LYS A 88 23.40 -3.46 -10.94
C LYS A 88 22.14 -2.60 -10.78
N GLU A 89 21.97 -2.01 -9.57
CA GLU A 89 21.05 -0.89 -9.17
C GLU A 89 20.49 -1.05 -7.72
N GLU A 90 21.18 -1.77 -6.83
CA GLU A 90 20.60 -2.16 -5.52
C GLU A 90 20.78 -1.17 -4.36
N ASN A 91 21.55 -0.09 -4.48
CA ASN A 91 21.90 0.68 -3.26
C ASN A 91 20.82 1.67 -2.78
N VAL A 92 19.85 2.08 -3.62
CA VAL A 92 18.87 3.12 -3.22
C VAL A 92 17.55 2.52 -2.73
N LYS A 93 17.06 1.44 -3.34
CA LYS A 93 15.70 0.92 -3.09
C LYS A 93 15.61 0.06 -1.82
N THR A 94 16.58 -0.82 -1.59
CA THR A 94 16.71 -1.56 -0.32
C THR A 94 16.92 -0.59 0.84
N SER A 95 17.78 0.42 0.65
CA SER A 95 17.95 1.51 1.61
C SER A 95 16.63 2.23 1.89
N SER A 96 15.82 2.57 0.86
CA SER A 96 14.57 3.29 1.07
C SER A 96 13.50 2.48 1.83
N THR A 97 13.33 1.19 1.52
CA THR A 97 12.35 0.32 2.22
C THR A 97 12.82 0.00 3.63
N VAL A 98 14.11 -0.30 3.81
CA VAL A 98 14.72 -0.55 5.13
C VAL A 98 14.70 0.73 5.97
N ARG A 99 14.97 1.90 5.38
CA ARG A 99 14.90 3.19 6.06
C ARG A 99 13.47 3.53 6.46
N ARG A 100 12.47 3.21 5.62
CA ARG A 100 11.05 3.38 5.96
C ARG A 100 10.63 2.47 7.12
N GLN A 101 11.05 1.21 7.11
CA GLN A 101 10.79 0.28 8.22
C GLN A 101 11.46 0.73 9.52
N LYS A 102 12.75 1.09 9.47
CA LYS A 102 13.48 1.61 10.64
C LYS A 102 12.86 2.88 11.19
N LEU A 103 12.47 3.83 10.32
CA LEU A 103 11.80 5.05 10.76
C LEU A 103 10.46 4.75 11.44
N PHE A 104 9.69 3.80 10.91
CA PHE A 104 8.43 3.39 11.53
C PHE A 104 8.66 2.76 12.91
N GLU A 105 9.68 1.90 13.02
CA GLU A 105 10.06 1.22 14.26
C GLU A 105 10.56 2.19 15.33
N GLU A 106 11.35 3.19 14.93
CA GLU A 106 11.83 4.29 15.80
C GLU A 106 10.66 5.13 16.33
N ILE A 107 9.72 5.53 15.45
CA ILE A 107 8.52 6.29 15.86
C ILE A 107 7.65 5.48 16.83
N GLN A 108 7.50 4.17 16.62
CA GLN A 108 6.75 3.31 17.54
C GLN A 108 7.43 3.20 18.90
N GLN A 109 8.76 3.06 18.94
CA GLN A 109 9.52 3.05 20.19
C GLN A 109 9.40 4.36 20.96
N GLU A 110 9.49 5.49 20.26
CA GLU A 110 9.34 6.82 20.87
C GLU A 110 7.93 7.02 21.44
N TYR A 111 6.88 6.59 20.72
CA TYR A 111 5.51 6.63 21.23
C TYR A 111 5.31 5.78 22.49
N VAL A 112 5.87 4.57 22.54
CA VAL A 112 5.80 3.70 23.72
C VAL A 112 6.59 4.30 24.89
N ALA A 113 7.77 4.87 24.63
CA ALA A 113 8.59 5.51 25.66
C ALA A 113 7.92 6.77 26.24
N ALA A 114 7.26 7.57 25.40
CA ALA A 114 6.57 8.79 25.82
C ALA A 114 5.29 8.53 26.63
N ASN A 115 4.67 7.36 26.47
CA ASN A 115 3.44 6.97 27.17
C ASN A 115 3.67 5.87 28.22
N ALA A 116 4.92 5.50 28.50
CA ALA A 116 5.25 4.65 29.63
C ALA A 116 5.14 5.48 30.92
N GLU A 117 4.02 5.35 31.62
CA GLU A 117 3.80 5.93 32.95
C GLU A 117 4.98 5.53 33.87
N PRO A 118 5.66 6.50 34.51
CA PRO A 118 6.67 6.16 35.51
C PRO A 118 5.96 5.46 36.66
N GLY A 119 6.20 4.16 36.79
CA GLY A 119 5.62 3.32 37.84
C GLY A 119 5.71 4.00 39.19
N GLU A 120 4.55 4.08 39.82
CA GLU A 120 4.32 4.48 41.20
C GLU A 120 5.38 3.79 42.07
N ARG A 121 6.37 4.56 42.54
CA ARG A 121 7.30 4.07 43.56
C ARG A 121 6.69 4.46 44.90
N GLU A 122 6.03 3.48 45.53
CA GLU A 122 5.68 3.47 46.96
C GLU A 122 6.93 3.67 47.85
#